data_AF-A0A4Q4BP02-F1
#
_entry.id   AF-A0A4Q4BP02-F1
#
_cell.length_a   1.000
_cell.length_b   1.000
_cell.length_c   1.000
_cell.angle_alpha   90.00
_cell.angle_beta   90.00
_cell.angle_gamma   90.00
#
_symmetry.space_group_name_H-M   'P 1'
#
loop_
_entity.id
_entity.type
_entity.pdbx_description
1 polymer ?
#
loop_
_entity_poly.entity_id
_entity_poly.type
_entity_poly.pdbx_seq_one_letter_code
_entity_poly.pdbx_strand_id
1 'polypeptide(L)'
;VTHDLGVAAQIADKVAVMYAGRIIEYGDARDVLMHPVHPYTRAMLSSTVKDQMRGAPLDTIAGTPPDLRALPDGCSFAPRCKYAGPDCFKEMPPEVTDGRNHMARCAKVQVVRGLLAFDPGVPAAPALV
;
A
#
# COMPACT_ATOMS: atom_id res chain seq x y z
N VAL A 1 -18.00 3.83 4.87
CA VAL A 1 -17.09 2.76 4.39
C VAL A 1 -17.28 2.64 2.89
N THR A 2 -16.22 2.69 2.10
CA THR A 2 -16.27 2.61 0.63
C THR A 2 -15.06 1.86 0.10
N HIS A 3 -15.16 1.31 -1.11
CA HIS A 3 -14.04 0.73 -1.85
C HIS A 3 -13.37 1.73 -2.80
N ASP A 4 -13.96 2.91 -2.96
CA ASP A 4 -13.46 3.98 -3.83
C ASP A 4 -12.82 5.08 -2.99
N LEU A 5 -11.48 5.19 -3.09
CA LEU A 5 -10.71 6.19 -2.36
C LEU A 5 -10.92 7.61 -2.90
N GLY A 6 -11.31 7.76 -4.17
CA GLY A 6 -11.65 9.05 -4.77
C GLY A 6 -12.93 9.62 -4.17
N VAL A 7 -13.95 8.78 -3.97
CA VAL A 7 -15.18 9.17 -3.25
C VAL A 7 -14.88 9.46 -1.79
N ALA A 8 -14.05 8.64 -1.13
CA ALA A 8 -13.67 8.87 0.26
C ALA A 8 -13.02 10.26 0.46
N ALA A 9 -12.18 10.67 -0.49
CA ALA A 9 -11.48 11.96 -0.43
C ALA A 9 -12.36 13.19 -0.63
N GLN A 10 -13.55 13.05 -1.22
CA GLN A 10 -14.49 14.16 -1.39
C GLN A 10 -15.31 14.43 -0.14
N ILE A 11 -15.43 13.46 0.76
CA ILE A 11 -16.42 13.48 1.85
C ILE A 11 -15.76 13.43 3.23
N ALA A 12 -14.59 12.78 3.35
CA ALA A 12 -13.95 12.54 4.64
C ALA A 12 -12.77 13.48 4.91
N ASP A 13 -12.66 13.95 6.15
CA ASP A 13 -11.47 14.66 6.63
C ASP A 13 -10.27 13.72 6.81
N LYS A 14 -10.56 12.50 7.28
CA LYS A 14 -9.56 11.44 7.54
C LYS A 14 -9.97 10.14 6.87
N VAL A 15 -8.97 9.37 6.44
CA VAL A 15 -9.17 8.07 5.77
C VAL A 15 -8.39 7.00 6.51
N ALA A 16 -9.07 5.88 6.80
CA ALA A 16 -8.44 4.63 7.24
C ALA A 16 -8.50 3.63 6.09
N VAL A 17 -7.33 3.12 5.67
CA VAL A 17 -7.23 2.04 4.69
C VAL A 17 -7.08 0.73 5.44
N MET A 18 -7.93 -0.23 5.09
CA MET A 18 -7.93 -1.56 5.69
C MET A 18 -7.47 -2.61 4.69
N TYR A 19 -6.73 -3.59 5.18
CA TYR A 19 -6.41 -4.81 4.43
C TYR A 19 -6.44 -6.01 5.38
N ALA A 20 -7.08 -7.09 4.94
CA ALA A 20 -7.22 -8.33 5.72
C ALA A 20 -7.72 -8.11 7.16
N GLY A 21 -8.73 -7.24 7.32
CA GLY A 21 -9.37 -6.94 8.61
C GLY A 21 -8.58 -5.99 9.52
N ARG A 22 -7.47 -5.40 9.05
CA ARG A 22 -6.62 -4.50 9.86
C ARG A 22 -6.49 -3.14 9.21
N ILE A 23 -6.47 -2.07 10.03
CA ILE A 23 -6.07 -0.73 9.56
C ILE A 23 -4.57 -0.77 9.30
N ILE A 24 -4.18 -0.54 8.06
CA ILE A 24 -2.78 -0.57 7.62
C ILE A 24 -2.22 0.82 7.35
N GLU A 25 -3.08 1.81 7.16
CA GLU A 25 -2.72 3.20 6.94
C GLU A 25 -3.87 4.12 7.37
N TYR A 26 -3.55 5.22 8.04
CA TYR A 26 -4.53 6.18 8.53
C TYR A 26 -3.94 7.59 8.62
N GLY A 27 -4.71 8.60 8.24
CA GLY A 27 -4.30 9.99 8.32
C GLY A 27 -5.33 10.93 7.73
N ASP A 28 -4.94 12.19 7.54
CA ASP A 28 -5.75 13.15 6.80
C ASP A 28 -5.95 12.65 5.36
N ALA A 29 -7.17 12.79 4.84
CA ALA A 29 -7.55 12.22 3.54
C ALA A 29 -6.57 12.66 2.44
N ARG A 30 -6.20 13.95 2.45
CA ARG A 30 -5.23 14.51 1.51
C ARG A 30 -3.86 13.82 1.58
N ASP A 31 -3.34 13.55 2.77
CA ASP A 31 -2.03 12.92 2.92
C ASP A 31 -2.03 11.45 2.52
N VAL A 32 -3.07 10.70 2.92
CA VAL A 32 -3.23 9.29 2.52
C VAL A 32 -3.35 9.14 1.00
N LEU A 33 -4.05 10.06 0.32
CA LEU A 33 -4.22 10.00 -1.13
C LEU A 33 -3.03 10.53 -1.92
N MET A 34 -2.41 11.62 -1.48
CA MET A 34 -1.34 12.27 -2.24
C MET A 34 0.05 11.73 -1.89
N HIS A 35 0.21 11.20 -0.68
CA HIS A 35 1.49 10.74 -0.16
C HIS A 35 1.36 9.38 0.55
N PRO A 36 0.75 8.35 -0.09
CA PRO A 36 0.54 7.05 0.55
C PRO A 36 1.87 6.42 0.97
N VAL A 37 1.98 6.01 2.23
CA VAL A 37 3.20 5.44 2.81
C VAL A 37 3.14 3.91 2.96
N HIS A 38 1.97 3.28 2.84
CA HIS A 38 1.87 1.83 2.76
C HIS A 38 1.88 1.35 1.30
N PRO A 39 2.71 0.36 0.93
CA PRO A 39 2.76 -0.17 -0.44
C PRO A 39 1.42 -0.59 -1.04
N TYR A 40 0.52 -1.15 -0.22
CA TYR A 40 -0.83 -1.50 -0.63
C TYR A 40 -1.64 -0.28 -1.08
N THR A 41 -1.71 0.78 -0.26
CA THR A 41 -2.47 1.99 -0.58
C THR A 41 -1.93 2.65 -1.84
N ARG A 42 -0.60 2.72 -1.98
CA ARG A 42 0.05 3.22 -3.19
C ARG A 42 -0.34 2.40 -4.41
N ALA A 43 -0.28 1.07 -4.34
CA ALA A 43 -0.61 0.22 -5.47
C ALA A 43 -2.10 0.32 -5.83
N MET A 44 -3.00 0.38 -4.84
CA MET A 44 -4.43 0.58 -5.04
C MET A 44 -4.75 1.90 -5.76
N LEU A 45 -4.10 3.00 -5.36
CA LEU A 45 -4.24 4.31 -6.02
C LEU A 45 -3.65 4.30 -7.44
N SER A 46 -2.54 3.60 -7.67
CA SER A 46 -1.96 3.43 -9.01
C SER A 46 -2.83 2.58 -9.94
N SER A 47 -3.64 1.66 -9.41
CA SER A 47 -4.57 0.84 -10.19
C SER A 47 -5.87 1.57 -10.59
N THR A 48 -6.04 2.83 -10.17
CA THR A 48 -7.22 3.63 -10.52
C THR A 48 -7.04 4.29 -11.88
N VAL A 49 -8.03 4.14 -12.77
CA VAL A 49 -8.01 4.74 -14.12
C VAL A 49 -8.03 6.26 -14.00
N LYS A 50 -6.98 6.90 -14.52
CA LYS A 50 -6.94 8.35 -14.72
C LYS A 50 -7.26 8.62 -16.19
N ASP A 51 -8.08 9.64 -16.46
CA ASP A 51 -8.52 9.97 -17.82
C ASP A 51 -7.33 10.25 -18.79
N GLN A 52 -6.20 10.64 -18.21
CA GLN A 52 -4.91 10.86 -18.90
C GLN A 52 -4.18 9.57 -19.34
N MET A 53 -4.68 8.37 -19.01
CA MET A 53 -4.02 7.08 -19.29
C MET A 53 -4.81 6.19 -20.27
N ARG A 54 -5.61 6.77 -21.17
CA ARG A 54 -6.28 6.00 -22.24
C ARG A 54 -5.24 5.30 -23.13
N GLY A 55 -5.22 3.96 -23.09
CA GLY A 55 -4.36 3.11 -23.91
C GLY A 55 -3.10 2.58 -23.24
N ALA A 56 -2.80 2.97 -21.99
CA ALA A 56 -1.67 2.43 -21.24
C ALA A 56 -2.11 1.29 -20.29
N PRO A 57 -1.28 0.24 -20.10
CA PRO A 57 -1.59 -0.82 -19.14
C PRO A 57 -1.58 -0.28 -17.70
N LEU A 58 -2.57 -0.68 -16.90
CA LEU A 58 -2.65 -0.31 -15.49
C LEU A 58 -1.66 -1.14 -14.66
N ASP A 59 -0.97 -0.49 -13.71
CA ASP A 59 -0.20 -1.21 -12.69
C ASP A 59 -1.18 -1.78 -11.66
N THR A 60 -1.38 -3.10 -11.70
CA THR A 60 -2.34 -3.82 -10.84
C THR A 60 -1.63 -4.56 -9.71
N ILE A 61 -2.36 -4.79 -8.61
CA ILE A 61 -1.85 -5.59 -7.50
C ILE A 61 -1.96 -7.08 -7.86
N ALA A 62 -0.84 -7.70 -8.19
CA ALA A 62 -0.77 -9.13 -8.51
C ALA A 62 -1.25 -10.05 -7.35
N GLY A 63 -1.64 -11.26 -7.72
CA GLY A 63 -2.08 -12.31 -6.78
C GLY A 63 -3.46 -12.06 -6.16
N THR A 64 -3.86 -12.98 -5.27
CA THR A 64 -5.16 -12.96 -4.59
C THR A 64 -5.03 -12.50 -3.13
N PRO A 65 -6.08 -11.88 -2.53
CA PRO A 65 -6.10 -11.60 -1.11
C PRO A 65 -5.90 -12.86 -0.25
N PRO A 66 -5.30 -12.74 0.96
CA PRO A 66 -5.08 -13.88 1.84
C PRO A 66 -6.40 -14.43 2.39
N ASP A 67 -6.39 -15.70 2.79
CA ASP A 67 -7.49 -16.30 3.54
C ASP A 67 -7.54 -15.69 4.96
N LEU A 68 -8.67 -15.06 5.30
CA LEU A 68 -8.84 -14.40 6.60
C LEU A 68 -8.90 -15.39 7.77
N ARG A 69 -9.12 -16.69 7.51
CA ARG A 69 -9.08 -17.75 8.53
C ARG A 69 -7.67 -18.21 8.86
N ALA A 70 -6.70 -17.89 8.00
CA ALA A 70 -5.31 -18.32 8.08
C ALA A 70 -4.38 -17.16 7.69
N LEU A 71 -4.47 -16.06 8.44
CA LEU A 71 -3.60 -14.91 8.24
C LEU A 71 -2.16 -15.24 8.64
N PRO A 72 -1.15 -14.71 7.91
CA PRO A 72 0.25 -14.86 8.30
C PRO A 72 0.54 -14.09 9.59
N ASP A 73 1.56 -14.52 10.33
CA ASP A 73 2.06 -13.85 11.54
C ASP A 73 2.58 -12.44 11.23
N GLY A 74 3.18 -12.28 10.05
CA GLY A 74 3.67 -11.03 9.50
C GLY A 74 2.62 -10.13 8.87
N CYS A 75 3.08 -9.17 8.07
CA CYS A 75 2.22 -8.32 7.26
C CYS A 75 1.39 -9.16 6.27
N SER A 76 0.07 -9.10 6.35
CA SER A 76 -0.84 -9.83 5.45
C SER A 76 -0.69 -9.46 3.97
N PHE A 77 -0.10 -8.31 3.67
CA PHE A 77 0.19 -7.87 2.31
C PHE A 77 1.58 -8.31 1.80
N ALA A 78 2.46 -8.82 2.67
CA ALA A 78 3.83 -9.18 2.29
C ALA A 78 3.93 -10.12 1.06
N PRO A 79 3.07 -11.16 0.89
CA PRO A 79 3.13 -12.04 -0.29
C PRO A 79 2.86 -11.32 -1.63
N ARG A 80 2.24 -10.14 -1.61
CA ARG A 80 1.85 -9.35 -2.79
C ARG A 80 2.60 -8.01 -2.86
N CYS A 81 3.45 -7.73 -1.89
CA CYS A 81 4.15 -6.46 -1.78
C CYS A 81 5.45 -6.50 -2.58
N LYS A 82 5.59 -5.60 -3.57
CA LYS A 82 6.82 -5.44 -4.38
C LYS A 82 8.06 -5.06 -3.54
N TYR A 83 7.88 -4.66 -2.29
CA TYR A 83 8.94 -4.20 -1.37
C TYR A 83 9.09 -5.10 -0.14
N ALA A 84 8.46 -6.27 -0.12
CA ALA A 84 8.57 -7.20 1.00
C ALA A 84 10.02 -7.68 1.17
N GLY A 85 10.49 -7.70 2.41
CA GLY A 85 11.71 -8.38 2.82
C GLY A 85 11.43 -9.44 3.88
N PRO A 86 12.44 -10.20 4.32
CA PRO A 86 12.26 -11.28 5.30
C PRO A 86 11.54 -10.86 6.58
N ASP A 87 11.80 -9.64 7.07
CA ASP A 87 11.18 -9.14 8.30
C ASP A 87 9.67 -8.89 8.16
N CYS A 88 9.17 -8.68 6.95
CA CYS A 88 7.74 -8.50 6.71
C CYS A 88 6.91 -9.76 6.97
N PHE A 89 7.54 -10.94 7.02
CA PHE A 89 6.87 -12.23 7.24
C PHE A 89 6.93 -12.72 8.68
N LYS A 90 7.79 -12.12 9.53
CA LYS A 90 8.03 -12.58 10.91
C LYS A 90 6.96 -12.10 11.89
N GLU A 91 6.68 -10.80 11.86
CA GLU A 91 5.73 -10.17 12.78
C GLU A 91 5.07 -8.97 12.08
N MET A 92 3.82 -8.70 12.45
CA MET A 92 3.12 -7.51 12.01
C MET A 92 3.88 -6.24 12.46
N PRO A 93 4.26 -5.33 11.54
CA PRO A 93 4.94 -4.11 11.93
C PRO A 93 4.08 -3.27 12.90
N PRO A 94 4.71 -2.61 13.89
CA PRO A 94 4.01 -1.64 14.73
C PRO A 94 3.53 -0.45 13.89
N GLU A 95 2.72 0.40 14.51
CA GLU A 95 2.32 1.66 13.91
C GLU A 95 3.53 2.58 13.75
N VAL A 96 3.82 2.98 12.52
CA VAL A 96 4.90 3.91 12.20
C VAL A 96 4.27 5.19 11.69
N THR A 97 4.54 6.31 12.37
CA THR A 97 4.10 7.64 11.92
C THR A 97 5.12 8.24 10.96
N ASP A 98 4.64 8.93 9.93
CA ASP A 98 5.47 9.69 9.01
C ASP A 98 5.77 11.12 9.51
N GLY A 99 5.23 11.54 10.66
CA GLY A 99 5.41 12.89 11.21
C GLY A 99 4.40 13.95 10.76
N ARG A 100 3.37 13.59 9.97
CA ARG A 100 2.23 14.46 9.59
C ARG A 100 0.91 14.00 10.22
N ASN A 101 0.97 13.34 11.39
CA ASN A 101 -0.20 12.64 11.95
C ASN A 101 -0.78 11.57 11.00
N HIS A 102 0.07 11.04 10.13
CA HIS A 102 -0.22 9.98 9.18
C HIS A 102 0.60 8.75 9.58
N MET A 103 -0.09 7.63 9.75
CA MET A 103 0.47 6.39 10.26
C MET A 103 0.30 5.26 9.25
N ALA A 104 1.20 4.28 9.30
CA ALA A 104 1.03 3.00 8.64
C ALA A 104 1.69 1.85 9.40
N ARG A 105 1.13 0.65 9.27
CA ARG A 105 1.72 -0.59 9.78
C ARG A 105 2.63 -1.21 8.73
N CYS A 106 3.77 -0.58 8.50
CA CYS A 106 4.74 -1.04 7.50
C CYS A 106 6.17 -0.77 7.95
N ALA A 107 7.03 -1.78 7.90
CA ALA A 107 8.47 -1.62 8.16
C ALA A 107 9.18 -0.79 7.07
N LYS A 108 8.51 -0.50 5.94
CA LYS A 108 9.07 0.22 4.79
C LYS A 108 8.55 1.65 4.67
N VAL A 109 7.88 2.22 5.68
CA VAL A 109 7.32 3.60 5.64
C VAL A 109 8.35 4.64 5.18
N GLN A 110 9.56 4.65 5.74
CA GLN A 110 10.58 5.63 5.35
C GLN A 110 11.12 5.39 3.94
N VAL A 111 11.12 4.14 3.45
CA VAL A 111 11.49 3.81 2.07
C VAL A 111 10.44 4.33 1.08
N VAL A 112 9.15 4.18 1.44
CA VAL A 112 8.02 4.67 0.63
C VAL A 112 7.95 6.21 0.66
N ARG A 113 8.23 6.83 1.80
CA ARG A 113 8.25 8.29 1.99
C ARG A 113 9.47 8.97 1.34
N GLY A 114 10.64 8.33 1.41
CA GLY A 114 11.94 8.98 1.25
C GLY A 114 12.51 9.09 -0.15
N LEU A 115 11.93 8.46 -1.18
CA LEU A 115 12.27 8.61 -2.62
C LEU A 115 11.72 7.46 -3.47
N LEU A 116 11.63 6.25 -2.90
CA LEU A 116 12.34 5.10 -3.48
C LEU A 116 13.82 5.41 -3.73
N ALA A 117 14.67 5.02 -2.76
CA ALA A 117 15.92 4.37 -3.09
C ALA A 117 16.25 3.29 -2.04
N PHE A 118 16.16 2.02 -2.44
CA PHE A 118 17.06 0.95 -2.00
C PHE A 118 17.05 -0.18 -3.04
N ASP A 119 18.24 -0.60 -3.51
CA ASP A 119 18.45 -1.86 -4.24
C ASP A 119 19.85 -2.41 -3.90
N PRO A 120 20.00 -3.72 -3.74
CA PRO A 120 21.28 -4.34 -4.08
C PRO A 120 21.17 -5.60 -4.95
N GLY A 121 20.03 -5.93 -5.58
CA GLY A 121 20.04 -6.97 -6.62
C GLY A 121 18.76 -7.76 -6.90
N VAL A 122 17.59 -7.13 -7.07
CA VAL A 122 16.44 -7.84 -7.69
C VAL A 122 16.07 -7.18 -9.00
N PRO A 123 16.33 -7.81 -10.17
CA PRO A 123 15.90 -7.27 -11.44
C PRO A 123 14.36 -7.26 -11.51
N ALA A 124 13.82 -6.13 -11.98
CA ALA A 124 12.42 -6.00 -12.37
C ALA A 124 12.10 -7.09 -13.42
N ALA A 125 11.29 -8.09 -13.05
CA ALA A 125 10.88 -9.12 -13.99
C ALA A 125 9.77 -8.59 -14.92
N PRO A 126 9.75 -9.07 -16.18
CA PRO A 126 9.45 -8.24 -17.34
C PRO A 126 7.96 -8.17 -17.69
N ALA A 127 7.64 -7.17 -18.51
CA ALA A 127 6.40 -7.15 -19.27
C ALA A 127 6.37 -8.31 -20.29
N LEU A 128 5.16 -8.85 -20.50
CA LEU A 128 4.69 -9.69 -21.62
C LEU A 128 4.94 -11.20 -21.56
N VAL A 129 3.84 -11.95 -21.79
CA VAL A 129 3.77 -13.08 -22.73
C VAL A 129 2.67 -12.74 -23.73
#